data_AF-A0A2K5Q6P6-F1
#
_entry.id   AF-A0A2K5Q6P6-F1
#
_cell.length_a   1.000
_cell.length_b   1.000
_cell.length_c   1.000
_cell.angle_alpha   90.00
_cell.angle_beta   90.00
_cell.angle_gamma   90.00
#
_symmetry.space_group_name_H-M   'P 1'
#
loop_
_entity.id
_entity.type
_entity.pdbx_description
1 polymer ?
#
loop_
_entity_poly.entity_id
_entity_poly.type
_entity_poly.pdbx_seq_one_letter_code
_entity_poly.pdbx_strand_id
1 'polypeptide(L)'
;LSGPRAQLFACLLRLGTQQVSPLQLHTGASHAARNHYEVLVLGGGSGGITMVARMKRKVGAENVAVTLVGAGAKQLVIPSGVEWIKARVVELNPDKSCIHTDNGKEISYQYLIIALGIQLDYEKIKGLPEGFAHPKIGSNYSVKTVEKTWKALQDFKEGNAVFTFPNTPVECAGAPQKIMYLSEAYFRETGKRSKANIIFNTSLGAIFGVKKYADALQEIIRERNLTVNYKQNLIEVRANKQEAVFENLDKPGETQVISYEMLHQHEDLAPIPVKGFFMDNGDQIPPFPVTLNSHYVGSS
;
A
#
# COMPACT_ATOMS: atom_id res chain seq x y z
N LEU A 1 55.81 37.98 4.52
CA LEU A 1 57.29 37.94 4.49
C LEU A 1 57.71 36.80 5.40
N SER A 2 57.79 35.59 4.85
CA SER A 2 59.04 34.94 4.40
C SER A 2 59.60 34.01 5.48
N GLY A 3 59.59 32.69 5.24
CA GLY A 3 60.61 31.78 5.81
C GLY A 3 61.98 32.05 5.16
N PRO A 4 63.02 31.18 5.23
CA PRO A 4 63.01 29.73 5.56
C PRO A 4 64.31 29.19 6.26
N ARG A 5 64.47 27.84 6.24
CA ARG A 5 65.70 26.99 6.37
C ARG A 5 66.17 26.63 7.80
N ALA A 6 66.28 25.38 8.25
CA ALA A 6 66.76 24.07 7.74
C ALA A 6 68.23 23.75 8.08
N GLN A 7 68.43 22.48 8.51
CA GLN A 7 69.66 21.65 8.69
C GLN A 7 70.05 21.40 10.16
N LEU A 8 70.55 20.25 10.63
CA LEU A 8 70.66 18.81 10.26
C LEU A 8 71.76 18.28 11.22
N PHE A 9 71.60 17.14 11.93
CA PHE A 9 72.63 16.27 12.56
C PHE A 9 71.91 15.47 13.67
N ALA A 10 72.12 14.18 13.95
CA ALA A 10 72.90 13.10 13.36
C ALA A 10 72.29 11.77 13.85
N CYS A 11 72.63 10.71 13.12
CA CYS A 11 72.23 9.32 13.25
C CYS A 11 72.61 8.66 14.59
N LEU A 12 71.71 7.87 15.18
CA LEU A 12 72.05 6.78 16.09
C LEU A 12 71.11 5.59 15.86
N LEU A 13 71.69 4.53 15.32
CA LEU A 13 71.13 3.21 15.07
C LEU A 13 70.67 2.54 16.38
N ARG A 14 69.46 1.98 16.40
CA ARG A 14 69.12 0.79 17.21
C ARG A 14 68.22 -0.16 16.43
N LEU A 15 68.63 -1.42 16.45
CA LEU A 15 68.01 -2.60 15.83
C LEU A 15 66.75 -3.06 16.57
N GLY A 16 65.85 -3.73 15.82
CA GLY A 16 64.75 -4.58 16.30
C GLY A 16 63.50 -3.79 16.72
N THR A 17 62.27 -4.14 16.34
CA THR A 17 61.67 -5.42 15.95
C THR A 17 60.47 -5.14 15.05
N GLN A 18 60.27 -5.95 14.00
CA GLN A 18 59.04 -5.93 13.20
C GLN A 18 57.86 -6.32 14.09
N GLN A 19 56.88 -5.42 14.21
CA GLN A 19 55.56 -5.75 14.75
C GLN A 19 54.54 -5.44 13.65
N VAL A 20 54.15 -6.51 12.94
CA VAL A 20 53.12 -6.49 11.90
C VAL A 20 51.77 -6.32 12.57
N SER A 21 51.06 -5.24 12.23
CA SER A 21 49.66 -5.03 12.58
C SER A 21 48.81 -6.19 12.06
N PRO A 22 47.94 -6.82 12.88
CA PRO A 22 46.89 -7.66 12.32
C PRO A 22 45.85 -6.73 11.67
N LEU A 23 45.79 -6.74 10.34
CA LEU A 23 44.55 -6.41 9.63
C LEU A 23 43.47 -7.33 10.22
N GLN A 24 42.59 -6.80 11.05
CA GLN A 24 41.30 -7.42 11.32
C GLN A 24 40.50 -7.37 10.02
N LEU A 25 40.62 -8.43 9.22
CA LEU A 25 39.56 -8.76 8.28
C LEU A 25 38.32 -9.03 9.12
N HIS A 26 37.38 -8.09 9.10
CA HIS A 26 35.99 -8.40 9.37
C HIS A 26 35.53 -9.36 8.26
N THR A 27 35.73 -10.65 8.49
CA THR A 27 34.95 -11.68 7.80
C THR A 27 33.51 -11.46 8.25
N GLY A 28 32.77 -10.62 7.52
CA GLY A 28 31.33 -10.67 7.56
C GLY A 28 30.97 -12.11 7.25
N ALA A 29 30.50 -12.84 8.26
CA ALA A 29 29.90 -14.13 8.04
C ALA A 29 28.80 -13.90 7.00
N SER A 30 29.04 -14.38 5.78
CA SER A 30 27.96 -14.68 4.86
C SER A 30 27.04 -15.61 5.64
N HIS A 31 25.96 -15.08 6.20
CA HIS A 31 24.87 -15.91 6.69
C HIS A 31 24.41 -16.69 5.46
N ALA A 32 24.78 -17.97 5.40
CA ALA A 32 24.21 -18.87 4.41
C ALA A 32 22.69 -18.71 4.51
N ALA A 33 22.05 -18.30 3.40
CA ALA A 33 20.63 -18.04 3.39
C ALA A 33 19.90 -19.28 3.91
N ARG A 34 19.20 -19.13 5.03
CA ARG A 34 18.38 -20.22 5.57
C ARG A 34 17.21 -20.43 4.59
N ASN A 35 17.00 -21.67 4.19
CA ASN A 35 15.86 -22.05 3.34
C ASN A 35 14.70 -22.63 4.17
N HIS A 36 14.76 -22.51 5.51
CA HIS A 36 13.74 -22.97 6.44
C HIS A 36 13.62 -22.03 7.64
N TYR A 37 12.38 -21.75 8.05
CA TYR A 37 12.05 -20.99 9.26
C TYR A 37 10.91 -21.65 10.02
N GLU A 38 10.93 -21.56 11.35
CA GLU A 38 9.79 -22.01 12.15
C GLU A 38 8.54 -21.19 11.82
N VAL A 39 8.69 -19.86 11.71
CA VAL A 39 7.59 -18.97 11.31
C VAL A 39 8.00 -18.10 10.14
N LEU A 40 7.31 -18.29 9.01
CA LEU A 40 7.45 -17.44 7.83
C LEU A 40 6.25 -16.49 7.72
N VAL A 41 6.51 -15.19 7.61
CA VAL A 41 5.49 -14.17 7.45
C VAL A 41 5.54 -13.57 6.03
N LEU A 42 4.46 -13.73 5.27
CA LEU A 42 4.35 -13.17 3.93
C LEU A 42 3.78 -11.75 4.00
N GLY A 43 4.58 -10.77 3.58
CA GLY A 43 4.17 -9.36 3.55
C GLY A 43 4.56 -8.57 4.79
N GLY A 44 5.60 -7.75 4.70
CA GLY A 44 6.04 -6.83 5.77
C GLY A 44 5.15 -5.60 6.00
N GLY A 45 3.83 -5.69 5.78
CA GLY A 45 2.89 -4.58 6.03
C GLY A 45 2.51 -4.44 7.50
N SER A 46 1.44 -3.69 7.80
CA SER A 46 0.96 -3.50 9.17
C SER A 46 0.68 -4.82 9.91
N GLY A 47 -0.03 -5.75 9.25
CA GLY A 47 -0.32 -7.07 9.80
C GLY A 47 0.95 -7.92 9.98
N GLY A 48 1.80 -7.97 8.95
CA GLY A 48 3.00 -8.81 8.97
C GLY A 48 4.01 -8.36 10.02
N ILE A 49 4.37 -7.07 10.09
CA ILE A 49 5.33 -6.58 11.09
C ILE A 49 4.81 -6.79 12.51
N THR A 50 3.51 -6.60 12.73
CA THR A 50 2.87 -6.89 14.03
C THR A 50 3.03 -8.36 14.41
N MET A 51 2.80 -9.27 13.46
CA MET A 51 2.91 -10.71 13.69
C MET A 51 4.36 -11.14 13.87
N VAL A 52 5.29 -10.64 13.06
CA VAL A 52 6.73 -10.87 13.23
C VAL A 52 7.19 -10.49 14.65
N ALA A 53 6.81 -9.30 15.14
CA ALA A 53 7.18 -8.86 16.48
C ALA A 53 6.61 -9.77 17.58
N ARG A 54 5.39 -10.29 17.40
CA ARG A 54 4.74 -11.24 18.31
C ARG A 54 5.42 -12.60 18.28
N MET A 55 5.74 -13.12 17.09
CA MET A 55 6.34 -14.44 16.91
C MET A 55 7.79 -14.46 17.37
N LYS A 56 8.56 -13.39 17.11
CA LYS A 56 9.90 -13.20 17.68
C LYS A 56 9.95 -13.46 19.19
N ARG A 57 8.95 -12.99 19.95
CA ARG A 57 8.90 -13.19 21.41
C ARG A 57 8.56 -14.62 21.82
N LYS A 58 7.96 -15.41 20.94
CA LYS A 58 7.55 -16.78 21.20
C LYS A 58 8.61 -17.80 20.80
N VAL A 59 9.24 -17.62 19.63
CA VAL A 59 10.09 -18.64 19.02
C VAL A 59 11.54 -18.21 18.83
N GLY A 60 11.92 -17.00 19.27
CA GLY A 60 13.24 -16.42 18.98
C GLY A 60 13.24 -15.63 17.67
N ALA A 61 14.20 -14.71 17.50
CA ALA A 61 14.23 -13.81 16.34
C ALA A 61 14.76 -14.51 15.09
N GLU A 62 15.75 -15.38 15.28
CA GLU A 62 16.46 -16.17 14.29
C GLU A 62 15.60 -17.24 13.60
N ASN A 63 14.44 -17.57 14.19
CA ASN A 63 13.48 -18.55 13.69
C ASN A 63 12.31 -17.92 12.93
N VAL A 64 12.32 -16.58 12.80
CA VAL A 64 11.29 -15.82 12.10
C VAL A 64 11.89 -15.12 10.89
N ALA A 65 11.17 -15.18 9.77
CA ALA A 65 11.48 -14.39 8.58
C ALA A 65 10.25 -13.67 8.04
N VAL A 66 10.49 -12.57 7.33
CA VAL A 66 9.45 -11.78 6.67
C VAL A 66 9.83 -11.41 5.25
N THR A 67 8.87 -11.56 4.32
CA THR A 67 9.05 -11.18 2.91
C THR A 67 8.52 -9.76 2.61
N LEU A 68 8.74 -9.27 1.38
CA LEU A 68 8.25 -7.94 0.96
C LEU A 68 6.72 -7.84 0.99
N VAL A 69 6.24 -6.60 1.22
CA VAL A 69 4.83 -6.22 1.02
C VAL A 69 4.49 -6.34 -0.47
N GLY A 70 3.31 -6.86 -0.81
CA GLY A 70 2.80 -6.84 -2.19
C GLY A 70 2.76 -5.44 -2.82
N ALA A 71 2.70 -4.39 -1.98
CA ALA A 71 2.63 -2.98 -2.36
C ALA A 71 3.98 -2.22 -2.38
N GLY A 72 5.13 -2.89 -2.25
CA GLY A 72 6.43 -2.27 -2.58
C GLY A 72 6.97 -1.18 -1.62
N ALA A 73 6.67 -1.28 -0.32
CA ALA A 73 7.19 -0.33 0.68
C ALA A 73 8.74 -0.36 0.74
N LYS A 74 9.37 0.83 0.66
CA LYS A 74 10.84 1.03 0.66
C LYS A 74 11.47 1.14 2.05
N GLN A 75 10.68 1.39 3.09
CA GLN A 75 11.14 1.46 4.48
C GLN A 75 10.26 0.54 5.33
N LEU A 76 10.86 -0.55 5.82
CA LEU A 76 10.19 -1.51 6.70
C LEU A 76 10.80 -1.42 8.09
N VAL A 77 9.93 -1.40 9.10
CA VAL A 77 10.33 -1.46 10.51
C VAL A 77 10.49 -2.92 10.91
N ILE A 78 11.62 -3.53 10.54
CA ILE A 78 11.90 -4.94 10.85
C ILE A 78 12.35 -5.06 12.30
N PRO A 79 11.71 -5.90 13.14
CA PRO A 79 12.18 -6.18 14.49
C PRO A 79 13.62 -6.72 14.48
N SER A 80 14.46 -6.24 15.41
CA SER A 80 15.88 -6.64 15.46
C SER A 80 16.08 -8.15 15.51
N GLY A 81 17.05 -8.67 14.77
CA GLY A 81 17.40 -10.10 14.73
C GLY A 81 16.49 -10.98 13.86
N VAL A 82 15.40 -10.44 13.31
CA VAL A 82 14.55 -11.15 12.35
C VAL A 82 15.15 -11.01 10.94
N GLU A 83 15.09 -12.08 10.15
CA GLU A 83 15.55 -12.03 8.77
C GLU A 83 14.53 -11.33 7.85
N TRP A 84 15.01 -10.37 7.07
CA TRP A 84 14.22 -9.70 6.04
C TRP A 84 14.59 -10.24 4.65
N ILE A 85 13.67 -11.03 4.09
CA ILE A 85 13.79 -11.59 2.75
C ILE A 85 13.25 -10.57 1.74
N LYS A 86 14.16 -9.86 1.08
CA LYS A 86 13.85 -8.85 0.06
C LYS A 86 13.46 -9.48 -1.28
N ALA A 87 12.39 -10.27 -1.28
CA ALA A 87 11.88 -10.96 -2.47
C ALA A 87 10.35 -10.94 -2.48
N ARG A 88 9.75 -10.97 -3.68
CA ARG A 88 8.31 -11.16 -3.84
C ARG A 88 8.00 -12.65 -3.83
N VAL A 89 6.89 -13.03 -3.22
CA VAL A 89 6.38 -14.40 -3.29
C VAL A 89 5.63 -14.56 -4.61
N VAL A 90 5.93 -15.62 -5.37
CA VAL A 90 5.30 -15.90 -6.66
C VAL A 90 4.45 -17.17 -6.64
N GLU A 91 4.74 -18.10 -5.73
CA GLU A 91 3.99 -19.36 -5.59
C GLU A 91 3.97 -19.82 -4.12
N LEU A 92 2.82 -20.35 -3.67
CA LEU A 92 2.67 -21.08 -2.41
C LEU A 92 2.41 -22.54 -2.72
N ASN A 93 3.10 -23.43 -2.01
CA ASN A 93 2.85 -24.87 -2.04
C ASN A 93 2.59 -25.35 -0.60
N PRO A 94 1.33 -25.26 -0.12
CA PRO A 94 1.00 -25.62 1.26
C PRO A 94 1.19 -27.12 1.53
N ASP A 95 0.98 -27.99 0.54
CA ASP A 95 1.17 -29.45 0.68
C ASP A 95 2.63 -29.81 0.99
N LYS A 96 3.58 -29.00 0.50
CA LYS A 96 5.02 -29.14 0.80
C LYS A 96 5.51 -28.18 1.88
N SER A 97 4.62 -27.38 2.47
CA SER A 97 4.95 -26.32 3.42
C SER A 97 6.10 -25.42 2.95
N CYS A 98 6.03 -24.97 1.69
CA CYS A 98 7.04 -24.08 1.11
C CYS A 98 6.45 -23.00 0.19
N ILE A 99 7.26 -21.97 -0.06
CA ILE A 99 6.97 -20.91 -1.02
C ILE A 99 8.08 -20.81 -2.07
N HIS A 100 7.77 -20.24 -3.22
CA HIS A 100 8.76 -19.76 -4.18
C HIS A 100 8.74 -18.24 -4.27
N THR A 101 9.92 -17.68 -4.46
CA THR A 101 10.13 -16.25 -4.62
C THR A 101 10.58 -15.88 -6.02
N ASP A 102 10.42 -14.61 -6.40
CA ASP A 102 10.78 -14.06 -7.71
C ASP A 102 12.27 -14.17 -8.06
N ASN A 103 13.13 -14.36 -7.07
CA ASN A 103 14.56 -14.62 -7.26
C ASN A 103 14.90 -16.12 -7.40
N GLY A 104 13.89 -16.99 -7.53
CA GLY A 104 14.05 -18.43 -7.74
C GLY A 104 14.33 -19.25 -6.47
N LYS A 105 14.32 -18.65 -5.28
CA LYS A 105 14.51 -19.38 -4.02
C LYS A 105 13.22 -20.07 -3.58
N GLU A 106 13.38 -21.31 -3.12
CA GLU A 106 12.38 -22.05 -2.37
C GLU A 106 12.65 -21.88 -0.86
N ILE A 107 11.62 -21.54 -0.09
CA ILE A 107 11.72 -21.35 1.36
C ILE A 107 10.63 -22.18 2.03
N SER A 108 11.02 -23.11 2.89
CA SER A 108 10.13 -23.95 3.68
C SER A 108 9.80 -23.32 5.04
N TYR A 109 8.69 -23.75 5.64
CA TYR A 109 8.23 -23.24 6.93
C TYR A 109 7.58 -24.32 7.79
N GLN A 110 7.55 -24.14 9.11
CA GLN A 110 6.67 -24.90 10.01
C GLN A 110 5.29 -24.24 10.14
N TYR A 111 5.27 -22.90 10.26
CA TYR A 111 4.06 -22.09 10.28
C TYR A 111 4.15 -20.94 9.27
N LEU A 112 3.06 -20.72 8.53
CA LEU A 112 2.93 -19.63 7.57
C LEU A 112 1.88 -18.62 8.04
N ILE A 113 2.27 -17.35 8.09
CA ILE A 113 1.36 -16.22 8.34
C ILE A 113 1.26 -15.40 7.06
N ILE A 114 0.06 -15.30 6.49
CA ILE A 114 -0.15 -14.55 5.25
C ILE A 114 -0.73 -13.17 5.58
N ALA A 115 0.05 -12.12 5.32
CA ALA A 115 -0.31 -10.72 5.58
C ALA A 115 0.07 -9.83 4.38
N LEU A 116 -0.22 -10.33 3.17
CA LEU A 116 0.20 -9.70 1.92
C LEU A 116 -0.49 -8.36 1.66
N GLY A 117 -1.66 -8.14 2.25
CA GLY A 117 -2.50 -6.95 2.03
C GLY A 117 -3.34 -7.09 0.76
N ILE A 118 -3.66 -5.96 0.15
CA ILE A 118 -4.43 -5.88 -1.09
C ILE A 118 -3.62 -5.21 -2.19
N GLN A 119 -3.99 -5.47 -3.45
CA GLN A 119 -3.39 -4.82 -4.62
C GLN A 119 -4.32 -3.74 -5.18
N LEU A 120 -3.73 -2.59 -5.52
CA LEU A 120 -4.38 -1.50 -6.22
C LEU A 120 -4.40 -1.82 -7.72
N ASP A 121 -5.58 -1.75 -8.34
CA ASP A 121 -5.79 -2.18 -9.72
C ASP A 121 -6.37 -1.04 -10.58
N TYR A 122 -5.61 0.05 -10.69
CA TYR A 122 -6.03 1.23 -11.48
C TYR A 122 -6.30 0.90 -12.95
N GLU A 123 -5.66 -0.14 -13.49
CA GLU A 123 -5.76 -0.53 -14.91
C GLU A 123 -7.16 -1.06 -15.29
N LYS A 124 -7.98 -1.45 -14.31
CA LYS A 124 -9.40 -1.78 -14.55
C LYS A 124 -10.23 -0.61 -15.06
N ILE A 125 -9.78 0.61 -14.78
CA ILE A 125 -10.46 1.83 -15.21
C ILE A 125 -9.78 2.33 -16.45
N LYS A 126 -10.51 2.31 -17.56
CA LYS A 126 -9.98 2.74 -18.85
C LYS A 126 -9.41 4.16 -18.75
N GLY A 127 -8.14 4.34 -19.11
CA GLY A 127 -7.44 5.61 -19.04
C GLY A 127 -6.68 5.87 -17.74
N LEU A 128 -6.66 4.91 -16.81
CA LEU A 128 -5.75 4.89 -15.66
C LEU A 128 -4.81 3.68 -15.77
N PRO A 129 -3.56 3.79 -15.28
CA PRO A 129 -2.98 4.92 -14.54
C PRO A 129 -2.48 6.10 -15.39
N GLU A 130 -2.51 6.02 -16.72
CA GLU A 130 -1.93 7.03 -17.62
C GLU A 130 -2.53 8.43 -17.41
N GLY A 131 -3.83 8.49 -17.09
CA GLY A 131 -4.56 9.73 -16.83
C GLY A 131 -4.00 10.52 -15.65
N PHE A 132 -3.30 9.89 -14.70
CA PHE A 132 -2.63 10.61 -13.61
C PHE A 132 -1.48 11.50 -14.10
N ALA A 133 -1.00 11.36 -15.34
CA ALA A 133 -0.05 12.30 -15.93
C ALA A 133 -0.64 13.71 -16.14
N HIS A 134 -1.97 13.85 -16.14
CA HIS A 134 -2.67 15.12 -16.33
C HIS A 134 -3.01 15.79 -14.98
N PRO A 135 -3.26 17.13 -14.98
CA PRO A 135 -3.67 17.84 -13.78
C PRO A 135 -5.12 17.49 -13.37
N LYS A 136 -5.57 18.03 -12.24
CA LYS A 136 -6.96 17.93 -11.73
C LYS A 136 -7.43 16.53 -11.30
N ILE A 137 -6.59 15.51 -11.41
CA ILE A 137 -6.90 14.14 -10.95
C ILE A 137 -5.88 13.65 -9.93
N GLY A 138 -6.36 12.98 -8.88
CA GLY A 138 -5.53 12.37 -7.85
C GLY A 138 -6.18 11.15 -7.20
N SER A 139 -5.40 10.44 -6.38
CA SER A 139 -5.91 9.36 -5.53
C SER A 139 -5.08 9.28 -4.26
N ASN A 140 -5.73 9.18 -3.11
CA ASN A 140 -5.03 9.13 -1.81
C ASN A 140 -4.46 7.75 -1.45
N TYR A 141 -4.68 6.74 -2.30
CA TYR A 141 -4.36 5.36 -1.98
C TYR A 141 -2.99 4.91 -2.47
N SER A 142 -2.36 5.70 -3.34
CA SER A 142 -1.00 5.47 -3.80
C SER A 142 -0.10 6.64 -3.44
N VAL A 143 1.09 6.32 -2.95
CA VAL A 143 2.16 7.29 -2.64
C VAL A 143 2.52 8.13 -3.88
N LYS A 144 2.31 7.60 -5.09
CA LYS A 144 2.59 8.30 -6.35
C LYS A 144 1.53 9.34 -6.72
N THR A 145 0.31 9.23 -6.19
CA THR A 145 -0.86 10.01 -6.63
C THR A 145 -1.46 10.86 -5.52
N VAL A 146 -1.13 10.63 -4.26
CA VAL A 146 -1.68 11.38 -3.11
C VAL A 146 -1.37 12.86 -3.17
N GLU A 147 -0.15 13.25 -3.56
CA GLU A 147 0.22 14.66 -3.72
C GLU A 147 -0.53 15.32 -4.89
N LYS A 148 -0.95 14.54 -5.90
CA LYS A 148 -1.77 15.04 -7.00
C LYS A 148 -3.18 15.40 -6.54
N THR A 149 -3.74 14.68 -5.58
CA THR A 149 -5.03 15.05 -4.96
C THR A 149 -4.94 16.44 -4.34
N TRP A 150 -3.87 16.70 -3.58
CA TRP A 150 -3.66 18.00 -2.95
C TRP A 150 -3.48 19.10 -4.00
N LYS A 151 -2.66 18.85 -5.04
CA LYS A 151 -2.47 19.81 -6.12
C LYS A 151 -3.77 20.13 -6.86
N ALA A 152 -4.59 19.11 -7.16
CA ALA A 152 -5.90 19.28 -7.79
C ALA A 152 -6.85 20.12 -6.91
N LEU A 153 -6.85 19.89 -5.59
CA LEU A 153 -7.64 20.66 -4.65
C LEU A 153 -7.20 22.13 -4.58
N GLN A 154 -5.90 22.40 -4.57
CA GLN A 154 -5.36 23.77 -4.58
C GLN A 154 -5.70 24.51 -5.88
N ASP A 155 -5.52 23.84 -7.02
CA ASP A 155 -5.68 24.40 -8.35
C ASP A 155 -7.15 24.57 -8.76
N PHE A 156 -8.08 23.93 -8.05
CA PHE A 156 -9.52 24.02 -8.31
C PHE A 156 -9.98 25.48 -8.41
N LYS A 157 -10.67 25.81 -9.50
CA LYS A 157 -11.23 27.15 -9.74
C LYS A 157 -12.75 27.17 -9.63
N GLU A 158 -13.43 26.41 -10.47
CA GLU A 158 -14.89 26.31 -10.55
C GLU A 158 -15.31 25.05 -11.32
N GLY A 159 -16.46 24.48 -10.97
CA GLY A 159 -17.03 23.31 -11.64
C GLY A 159 -17.23 22.13 -10.69
N ASN A 160 -17.13 20.91 -11.21
CA ASN A 160 -17.41 19.69 -10.45
C ASN A 160 -16.16 19.19 -9.71
N ALA A 161 -16.29 18.98 -8.41
CA ALA A 161 -15.34 18.19 -7.61
C ALA A 161 -15.95 16.80 -7.39
N VAL A 162 -15.44 15.82 -8.12
CA VAL A 162 -15.98 14.46 -8.20
C VAL A 162 -15.13 13.50 -7.37
N PHE A 163 -15.80 12.73 -6.52
CA PHE A 163 -15.20 11.71 -5.66
C PHE A 163 -15.86 10.38 -5.96
N THR A 164 -15.09 9.28 -5.98
CA THR A 164 -15.61 7.98 -6.43
C THR A 164 -15.49 6.89 -5.37
N PHE A 165 -16.32 5.85 -5.48
CA PHE A 165 -16.23 4.61 -4.74
C PHE A 165 -16.55 3.42 -5.67
N PRO A 166 -15.64 2.45 -5.81
CA PRO A 166 -15.69 1.38 -6.81
C PRO A 166 -16.69 0.29 -6.45
N ASN A 167 -16.95 -0.60 -7.42
CA ASN A 167 -17.78 -1.80 -7.22
C ASN A 167 -16.94 -3.03 -6.81
N THR A 168 -15.94 -2.82 -5.95
CA THR A 168 -15.06 -3.88 -5.40
C THR A 168 -14.97 -3.75 -3.88
N PRO A 169 -14.57 -4.81 -3.14
CA PRO A 169 -14.21 -4.66 -1.73
C PRO A 169 -13.12 -3.60 -1.57
N VAL A 170 -13.25 -2.72 -0.56
CA VAL A 170 -12.29 -1.61 -0.36
C VAL A 170 -11.59 -1.66 0.99
N GLU A 171 -10.34 -1.20 1.05
CA GLU A 171 -9.69 -0.86 2.31
C GLU A 171 -10.23 0.49 2.83
N CYS A 172 -10.61 0.52 4.11
CA CYS A 172 -11.15 1.71 4.79
C CYS A 172 -12.28 2.41 4.01
N ALA A 173 -13.47 1.80 3.94
CA ALA A 173 -14.63 2.33 3.20
C ALA A 173 -15.05 3.78 3.54
N GLY A 174 -14.59 4.35 4.65
CA GLY A 174 -14.81 5.76 4.98
C GLY A 174 -13.84 6.74 4.31
N ALA A 175 -12.67 6.31 3.84
CA ALA A 175 -11.66 7.19 3.29
C ALA A 175 -12.06 7.95 2.00
N PRO A 176 -12.85 7.39 1.07
CA PRO A 176 -13.30 8.12 -0.14
C PRO A 176 -14.14 9.35 0.17
N GLN A 177 -15.04 9.23 1.14
CA GLN A 177 -15.90 10.34 1.58
C GLN A 177 -15.14 11.31 2.51
N LYS A 178 -14.13 10.87 3.27
CA LYS A 178 -13.31 11.77 4.10
C LYS A 178 -12.68 12.89 3.26
N ILE A 179 -12.04 12.54 2.14
CA ILE A 179 -11.41 13.55 1.27
C ILE A 179 -12.44 14.47 0.61
N MET A 180 -13.66 13.99 0.35
CA MET A 180 -14.77 14.85 -0.08
C MET A 180 -15.12 15.89 1.00
N TYR A 181 -15.33 15.47 2.26
CA TYR A 181 -15.66 16.39 3.36
C TYR A 181 -14.53 17.39 3.63
N LEU A 182 -13.27 16.97 3.51
CA LEU A 182 -12.11 17.85 3.65
C LEU A 182 -12.03 18.86 2.49
N SER A 183 -12.29 18.43 1.27
CA SER A 183 -12.29 19.31 0.09
C SER A 183 -13.40 20.36 0.20
N GLU A 184 -14.59 19.97 0.63
CA GLU A 184 -15.71 20.87 0.93
C GLU A 184 -15.32 21.94 1.95
N ALA A 185 -14.69 21.53 3.06
CA ALA A 185 -14.25 22.45 4.09
C ALA A 185 -13.17 23.42 3.56
N TYR A 186 -12.22 22.92 2.79
CA TYR A 186 -11.18 23.74 2.15
C TYR A 186 -11.78 24.76 1.16
N PHE A 187 -12.80 24.37 0.39
CA PHE A 187 -13.50 25.30 -0.50
C PHE A 187 -14.24 26.40 0.26
N ARG A 188 -14.79 26.10 1.45
CA ARG A 188 -15.38 27.15 2.32
C ARG A 188 -14.30 28.08 2.85
N GLU A 189 -13.21 27.53 3.38
CA GLU A 189 -12.08 28.30 3.94
C GLU A 189 -11.44 29.23 2.91
N THR A 190 -11.33 28.78 1.66
CA THR A 190 -10.70 29.55 0.57
C THR A 190 -11.69 30.39 -0.25
N GLY A 191 -12.97 30.46 0.16
CA GLY A 191 -13.99 31.25 -0.53
C GLY A 191 -14.42 30.73 -1.91
N LYS A 192 -14.11 29.47 -2.23
CA LYS A 192 -14.43 28.81 -3.52
C LYS A 192 -15.69 27.95 -3.49
N ARG A 193 -16.31 27.73 -2.32
CA ARG A 193 -17.45 26.80 -2.15
C ARG A 193 -18.63 27.10 -3.06
N SER A 194 -18.93 28.38 -3.32
CA SER A 194 -20.01 28.80 -4.23
C SER A 194 -19.76 28.42 -5.69
N LYS A 195 -18.50 28.16 -6.06
CA LYS A 195 -18.08 27.72 -7.40
C LYS A 195 -17.90 26.21 -7.51
N ALA A 196 -18.07 25.49 -6.41
CA ALA A 196 -17.84 24.05 -6.34
C ALA A 196 -19.16 23.29 -6.31
N ASN A 197 -19.38 22.44 -7.31
CA ASN A 197 -20.40 21.41 -7.28
C ASN A 197 -19.74 20.10 -6.82
N ILE A 198 -20.08 19.63 -5.61
CA ILE A 198 -19.40 18.49 -4.99
C ILE A 198 -20.26 17.25 -5.18
N ILE A 199 -19.69 16.24 -5.84
CA ILE A 199 -20.38 15.02 -6.25
C ILE A 199 -19.62 13.80 -5.72
N PHE A 200 -20.31 12.91 -5.04
CA PHE A 200 -19.82 11.58 -4.68
C PHE A 200 -20.60 10.51 -5.43
N ASN A 201 -19.94 9.87 -6.39
CA ASN A 201 -20.49 8.74 -7.13
C ASN A 201 -20.00 7.45 -6.47
N THR A 202 -20.91 6.71 -5.87
CA THR A 202 -20.61 5.47 -5.15
C THR A 202 -21.34 4.29 -5.73
N SER A 203 -20.64 3.17 -5.86
CA SER A 203 -21.23 1.89 -6.27
C SER A 203 -22.13 1.28 -5.21
N LEU A 204 -22.04 1.75 -3.96
CA LEU A 204 -22.85 1.27 -2.85
C LEU A 204 -24.29 1.81 -2.92
N GLY A 205 -25.21 1.16 -2.20
CA GLY A 205 -26.59 1.63 -2.00
C GLY A 205 -26.78 2.48 -0.74
N ALA A 206 -25.73 2.74 0.02
CA ALA A 206 -25.77 3.53 1.26
C ALA A 206 -24.43 4.26 1.48
N ILE A 207 -24.45 5.38 2.22
CA ILE A 207 -23.25 6.18 2.50
C ILE A 207 -22.29 5.48 3.48
N PHE A 208 -22.81 4.61 4.34
CA PHE A 208 -22.03 3.84 5.31
C PHE A 208 -22.78 2.57 5.73
N GLY A 209 -22.03 1.50 6.08
CA GLY A 209 -22.61 0.19 6.41
C GLY A 209 -23.27 0.08 7.78
N VAL A 210 -23.06 1.06 8.67
CA VAL A 210 -23.62 1.06 10.02
C VAL A 210 -24.57 2.25 10.16
N LYS A 211 -25.86 1.96 10.39
CA LYS A 211 -26.97 2.92 10.36
C LYS A 211 -26.70 4.18 11.20
N LYS A 212 -26.25 4.02 12.45
CA LYS A 212 -25.96 5.15 13.36
C LYS A 212 -25.03 6.19 12.74
N TYR A 213 -23.99 5.76 12.03
CA TYR A 213 -23.04 6.67 11.39
C TYR A 213 -23.54 7.12 10.02
N ALA A 214 -24.25 6.26 9.29
CA ALA A 214 -24.90 6.64 8.04
C ALA A 214 -25.88 7.82 8.25
N ASP A 215 -26.71 7.77 9.29
CA ASP A 215 -27.65 8.82 9.64
C ASP A 215 -26.91 10.16 9.88
N ALA A 216 -25.84 10.16 10.69
CA ALA A 216 -25.03 11.35 10.95
C ALA A 216 -24.33 11.89 9.68
N LEU A 217 -23.84 11.01 8.80
CA LEU A 217 -23.23 11.42 7.53
C LEU A 217 -24.24 12.03 6.57
N GLN A 218 -25.49 11.54 6.56
CA GLN A 218 -26.57 12.11 5.76
C GLN A 218 -26.97 13.51 6.21
N GLU A 219 -26.94 13.79 7.51
CA GLU A 219 -27.12 15.15 8.02
C GLU A 219 -26.05 16.09 7.47
N ILE A 220 -24.78 15.70 7.54
CA ILE A 220 -23.64 16.46 6.98
C ILE A 220 -23.81 16.68 5.47
N ILE A 221 -24.21 15.66 4.72
CA ILE A 221 -24.45 15.73 3.28
C ILE A 221 -25.52 16.78 2.95
N ARG A 222 -26.64 16.79 3.68
CA ARG A 222 -27.72 17.76 3.49
C ARG A 222 -27.30 19.17 3.88
N GLU A 223 -26.72 19.33 5.07
CA GLU A 223 -26.27 20.63 5.59
C GLU A 223 -25.24 21.31 4.68
N ARG A 224 -24.34 20.53 4.09
CA ARG A 224 -23.25 21.04 3.26
C ARG A 224 -23.56 21.00 1.78
N ASN A 225 -24.80 20.70 1.39
CA ASN A 225 -25.28 20.63 0.01
C ASN A 225 -24.35 19.80 -0.89
N LEU A 226 -24.12 18.53 -0.50
CA LEU A 226 -23.32 17.56 -1.24
C LEU A 226 -24.23 16.63 -2.03
N THR A 227 -23.85 16.35 -3.27
CA THR A 227 -24.58 15.39 -4.11
C THR A 227 -23.97 14.01 -3.91
N VAL A 228 -24.80 13.02 -3.57
CA VAL A 228 -24.39 11.61 -3.53
C VAL A 228 -25.25 10.82 -4.50
N ASN A 229 -24.62 10.26 -5.52
CA ASN A 229 -25.28 9.36 -6.46
C ASN A 229 -24.90 7.93 -6.11
N TYR A 230 -25.89 7.18 -5.65
CA TYR A 230 -25.73 5.76 -5.36
C TYR A 230 -25.77 4.95 -6.65
N LYS A 231 -25.19 3.75 -6.58
CA LYS A 231 -25.15 2.81 -7.71
C LYS A 231 -24.50 3.41 -8.97
N GLN A 232 -23.52 4.30 -8.78
CA GLN A 232 -22.72 4.89 -9.86
C GLN A 232 -21.26 4.44 -9.71
N ASN A 233 -20.79 3.61 -10.64
CA ASN A 233 -19.41 3.12 -10.65
C ASN A 233 -18.60 3.83 -11.74
N LEU A 234 -17.34 4.19 -11.45
CA LEU A 234 -16.47 4.79 -12.47
C LEU A 234 -15.86 3.69 -13.35
N ILE A 235 -15.94 3.85 -14.68
CA ILE A 235 -15.41 2.87 -15.64
C ILE A 235 -14.37 3.44 -16.62
N GLU A 236 -14.37 4.75 -16.86
CA GLU A 236 -13.40 5.39 -17.77
C GLU A 236 -13.04 6.81 -17.30
N VAL A 237 -11.76 7.17 -17.42
CA VAL A 237 -11.25 8.53 -17.24
C VAL A 237 -10.64 9.01 -18.56
N ARG A 238 -11.18 10.11 -19.08
CA ARG A 238 -10.61 10.83 -20.24
C ARG A 238 -9.92 12.08 -19.73
N ALA A 239 -8.76 11.89 -19.12
CA ALA A 239 -8.10 12.96 -18.36
C ALA A 239 -7.69 14.16 -19.23
N ASN A 240 -7.42 13.95 -20.52
CA ASN A 240 -7.12 15.02 -21.47
C ASN A 240 -8.32 15.95 -21.73
N LYS A 241 -9.55 15.43 -21.58
CA LYS A 241 -10.81 16.16 -21.71
C LYS A 241 -11.42 16.55 -20.36
N GLN A 242 -10.81 16.12 -19.25
CA GLN A 242 -11.34 16.29 -17.90
C GLN A 242 -12.76 15.71 -17.77
N GLU A 243 -12.99 14.53 -18.35
CA GLU A 243 -14.25 13.79 -18.30
C GLU A 243 -14.08 12.46 -17.56
N ALA A 244 -15.10 12.10 -16.77
CA ALA A 244 -15.22 10.83 -16.08
C ALA A 244 -16.52 10.14 -16.54
N VAL A 245 -16.45 8.84 -16.86
CA VAL A 245 -17.59 8.05 -17.32
C VAL A 245 -18.00 7.07 -16.24
N PHE A 246 -19.28 7.16 -15.86
CA PHE A 246 -19.88 6.31 -14.85
C PHE A 246 -20.90 5.36 -15.48
N GLU A 247 -20.96 4.13 -15.00
CA GLU A 247 -22.06 3.21 -15.28
C GLU A 247 -23.09 3.25 -14.15
N ASN A 248 -24.36 3.07 -14.52
CA ASN A 248 -25.44 2.90 -13.57
C ASN A 248 -25.64 1.41 -13.23
N LEU A 249 -25.33 1.02 -12.00
CA LEU A 249 -25.44 -0.36 -11.55
C LEU A 249 -26.90 -0.84 -11.39
N ASP A 250 -27.87 0.07 -11.24
CA ASP A 250 -29.30 -0.26 -11.23
C ASP A 250 -29.88 -0.40 -12.65
N LYS A 251 -29.17 0.13 -13.67
CA LYS A 251 -29.60 0.13 -15.08
C LYS A 251 -28.44 -0.26 -15.99
N PRO A 252 -28.14 -1.56 -16.11
CA PRO A 252 -27.01 -2.04 -16.90
C PRO A 252 -27.05 -1.52 -18.35
N GLY A 253 -25.92 -0.98 -18.82
CA GLY A 253 -25.77 -0.37 -20.14
C GLY A 253 -26.01 1.15 -20.19
N GLU A 254 -26.64 1.74 -19.16
CA GLU A 254 -26.74 3.19 -19.03
C GLU A 254 -25.42 3.76 -18.49
N THR A 255 -24.86 4.74 -19.21
CA THR A 255 -23.64 5.44 -18.80
C THR A 255 -23.84 6.95 -18.79
N GLN A 256 -23.13 7.63 -17.90
CA GLN A 256 -23.14 9.08 -17.78
C GLN A 256 -21.71 9.62 -17.87
N VAL A 257 -21.53 10.67 -18.67
CA VAL A 257 -20.27 11.42 -18.72
C VAL A 257 -20.40 12.67 -17.87
N ILE A 258 -19.46 12.88 -16.95
CA ILE A 258 -19.38 14.05 -16.07
C ILE A 258 -18.04 14.74 -16.30
N SER A 259 -18.05 16.02 -16.66
CA SER A 259 -16.84 16.85 -16.66
C SER A 259 -16.43 17.19 -15.24
N TYR A 260 -15.12 17.29 -14.97
CA TYR A 260 -14.60 17.59 -13.63
C TYR A 260 -13.56 18.70 -13.64
N GLU A 261 -13.59 19.52 -12.60
CA GLU A 261 -12.51 20.45 -12.25
C GLU A 261 -11.54 19.80 -11.24
N MET A 262 -12.02 18.82 -10.48
CA MET A 262 -11.23 17.93 -9.64
C MET A 262 -11.85 16.53 -9.65
N LEU A 263 -11.04 15.49 -9.85
CA LEU A 263 -11.42 14.09 -9.70
C LEU A 263 -10.52 13.43 -8.66
N HIS A 264 -11.11 12.95 -7.57
CA HIS A 264 -10.44 12.03 -6.67
C HIS A 264 -10.92 10.61 -6.94
N GLN A 265 -10.01 9.78 -7.46
CA GLN A 265 -10.29 8.40 -7.77
C GLN A 265 -10.04 7.49 -6.57
N HIS A 266 -11.04 6.70 -6.18
CA HIS A 266 -10.84 5.52 -5.35
C HIS A 266 -10.62 4.28 -6.23
N GLU A 267 -9.61 3.49 -5.91
CA GLU A 267 -9.14 2.41 -6.76
C GLU A 267 -9.99 1.15 -6.66
N ASP A 268 -10.03 0.37 -7.74
CA ASP A 268 -10.45 -1.02 -7.62
C ASP A 268 -9.38 -1.83 -6.90
N LEU A 269 -9.82 -2.74 -6.06
CA LEU A 269 -8.94 -3.63 -5.33
C LEU A 269 -9.00 -5.04 -5.88
N ALA A 270 -7.83 -5.69 -5.89
CA ALA A 270 -7.67 -7.08 -6.25
C ALA A 270 -6.84 -7.82 -5.19
N PRO A 271 -7.07 -9.12 -4.99
CA PRO A 271 -6.14 -9.97 -4.27
C PRO A 271 -4.75 -9.92 -4.93
N ILE A 272 -3.69 -10.05 -4.13
CA ILE A 272 -2.33 -10.09 -4.67
C ILE A 272 -2.16 -11.41 -5.45
N PRO A 273 -1.71 -11.36 -6.72
CA PRO A 273 -1.61 -12.54 -7.56
C PRO A 273 -0.41 -13.38 -7.12
N VAL A 274 -0.68 -14.44 -6.36
CA VAL A 274 0.31 -15.45 -6.00
C VAL A 274 -0.23 -16.81 -6.40
N LYS A 275 0.55 -17.58 -7.16
CA LYS A 275 0.13 -18.91 -7.63
C LYS A 275 -0.04 -19.86 -6.44
N GLY A 276 -1.06 -20.72 -6.46
CA GLY A 276 -1.36 -21.61 -5.33
C GLY A 276 -1.96 -20.90 -4.12
N PHE A 277 -2.23 -19.59 -4.22
CA PHE A 277 -3.05 -18.87 -3.25
C PHE A 277 -4.52 -19.21 -3.51
N PHE A 278 -5.08 -20.11 -2.69
CA PHE A 278 -6.45 -20.56 -2.82
C PHE A 278 -7.42 -19.44 -2.42
N MET A 279 -8.11 -18.88 -3.40
CA MET A 279 -9.32 -18.08 -3.20
C MET A 279 -10.49 -19.04 -3.31
N ASP A 280 -11.33 -19.15 -2.29
CA ASP A 280 -12.61 -19.84 -2.45
C ASP A 280 -13.61 -18.82 -3.02
N ASN A 281 -14.22 -19.12 -4.16
CA ASN A 281 -15.23 -18.27 -4.82
C ASN A 281 -14.85 -16.79 -5.09
N GLY A 282 -13.56 -16.47 -5.25
CA GLY A 282 -13.11 -15.11 -5.56
C GLY A 282 -12.90 -14.20 -4.34
N ASP A 283 -13.03 -14.73 -3.13
CA ASP A 283 -12.74 -14.04 -1.88
C ASP A 283 -11.48 -14.58 -1.17
N GLN A 284 -10.92 -13.74 -0.29
CA GLN A 284 -9.76 -14.03 0.57
C GLN A 284 -9.90 -15.41 1.25
N ILE A 285 -8.79 -16.14 1.48
CA ILE A 285 -8.76 -17.38 2.29
C ILE A 285 -9.59 -17.10 3.55
N PRO A 286 -10.76 -17.72 3.77
CA PRO A 286 -11.53 -17.43 4.96
C PRO A 286 -10.77 -18.07 6.12
N PRO A 287 -10.13 -17.28 6.99
CA PRO A 287 -9.60 -17.87 8.18
C PRO A 287 -10.83 -18.13 9.08
N PHE A 288 -10.84 -19.21 9.86
CA PHE A 288 -11.93 -19.46 10.82
C PHE A 288 -12.16 -18.16 11.62
N PRO A 289 -13.36 -17.55 11.60
CA PRO A 289 -13.55 -16.14 11.98
C PRO A 289 -13.17 -15.83 13.44
N VAL A 290 -13.02 -16.87 14.27
CA VAL A 290 -12.60 -16.77 15.67
C VAL A 290 -11.11 -17.07 15.87
N THR A 291 -10.56 -18.08 15.20
CA THR A 291 -9.17 -18.53 15.44
C THR A 291 -8.17 -17.97 14.43
N LEU A 292 -8.67 -17.45 13.33
CA LEU A 292 -7.95 -17.01 12.15
C LEU A 292 -7.07 -18.10 11.48
N ASN A 293 -7.33 -19.39 11.75
CA ASN A 293 -6.63 -20.50 11.08
C ASN A 293 -7.29 -20.84 9.73
N SER A 294 -6.52 -21.34 8.76
CA SER A 294 -7.08 -21.92 7.52
C SER A 294 -7.26 -23.44 7.64
N HIS A 295 -7.80 -24.07 6.59
CA HIS A 295 -7.94 -25.53 6.51
C HIS A 295 -6.59 -26.29 6.53
N TYR A 296 -5.47 -25.60 6.29
CA TYR A 296 -4.13 -26.15 6.43
C TYR A 296 -3.61 -25.91 7.84
N VAL A 297 -3.90 -26.85 8.74
CA VAL A 297 -3.25 -26.92 10.04
C VAL A 297 -1.91 -27.61 9.83
N GLY A 298 -0.80 -26.92 10.11
CA GLY A 298 0.54 -27.48 9.98
C GLY A 298 0.60 -28.85 10.66
N SER A 299 0.95 -29.87 9.90
CA SER A 299 1.07 -31.24 10.42
C SER A 299 2.17 -31.24 11.48
N SER A 300 1.76 -31.51 12.71
CA SER A 300 2.63 -31.71 13.89
C SER A 300 3.62 -32.84 13.69
#